data_AF-A0AAW6SJS1-F1
#
_entry.id   AF-A0AAW6SJS1-F1
#
_cell.length_a   1.000
_cell.length_b   1.000
_cell.length_c   1.000
_cell.angle_alpha   90.00
_cell.angle_beta   90.00
_cell.angle_gamma   90.00
#
_symmetry.space_group_name_H-M   'P 1'
#
loop_
_entity.id
_entity.type
_entity.pdbx_description
1 polymer ?
#
loop_
_entity_poly.entity_id
_entity_poly.type
_entity_poly.pdbx_seq_one_letter_code
_entity_poly.pdbx_strand_id
1 'polypeptide(L)'
;MTAETGTGTKVIVGMSGGVDSSVSALLLMEQGYHVEGLFMKNWDEDDGSEYCTALEDLADAQAVCDKLGIKLHTANFAAEYWDNVFEHFLAEYKAGRTPNPDILCNREIKFKVFLEYAEMLGAELIATGHYVRGGVRDGLPRLLKGLDTNKDQSYFLHAVPQAAIARTLFPVGELEKHEVRAIAEKHELITARKKDSTGICFIGERRFADFLKQYLPAQPGKIETPDGDVIGEHMGLMYYTLGQRQGLGIGGLKRYPDAPWFVCAKDLERNVLIAVQGKHHDLLYTQALSTESVDWVAGEPPQTDANGELRIRCKNRYRQEDQAATLIVNDGQRVEVRFDEPQRAVTPGQSAVFYLGDICLGGGVIDAAWKLPAADASASTAPLSGPEESAAQ
;
A
#
# COMPACT_ATOMS: atom_id res chain seq x y z
N MET A 1 25.57 -1.70 1.82
CA MET A 1 26.62 -0.69 2.07
C MET A 1 27.65 -1.31 3.00
N THR A 2 28.94 -1.07 2.79
CA THR A 2 30.03 -1.65 3.59
C THR A 2 30.18 -0.89 4.92
N ALA A 3 30.64 -1.61 5.96
CA ALA A 3 30.70 -1.21 7.38
C ALA A 3 31.52 0.06 7.72
N GLU A 4 32.13 0.74 6.75
CA GLU A 4 32.95 1.94 6.98
C GLU A 4 32.18 3.26 6.91
N THR A 5 30.90 3.26 6.49
CA THR A 5 30.14 4.50 6.19
C THR A 5 29.30 5.06 7.34
N GLY A 6 29.13 4.33 8.45
CA GLY A 6 28.17 4.69 9.51
C GLY A 6 28.75 5.30 10.79
N THR A 7 30.06 5.25 11.00
CA THR A 7 30.67 5.57 12.30
C THR A 7 30.50 7.05 12.65
N GLY A 8 29.66 7.34 13.64
CA GLY A 8 29.42 8.70 14.13
C GLY A 8 28.35 9.51 13.40
N THR A 9 27.82 9.03 12.27
CA THR A 9 26.69 9.68 11.58
C THR A 9 25.45 9.61 12.45
N LYS A 10 24.78 10.76 12.65
CA LYS A 10 23.57 10.85 13.47
C LYS A 10 22.34 10.37 12.69
N VAL A 11 21.60 9.43 13.28
CA VAL A 11 20.38 8.86 12.71
C VAL A 11 19.23 8.97 13.71
N ILE A 12 18.09 9.49 13.26
CA ILE A 12 16.84 9.41 14.05
C ILE A 12 16.02 8.22 13.59
N VAL A 13 15.70 7.30 14.51
CA VAL A 13 14.83 6.15 14.25
C VAL A 13 13.40 6.52 14.65
N GLY A 14 12.44 6.36 13.74
CA GLY A 14 11.02 6.46 14.06
C GLY A 14 10.59 5.32 14.97
N MET A 15 10.36 5.60 16.25
CA MET A 15 10.02 4.64 17.30
C MET A 15 8.50 4.61 17.49
N SER A 16 7.86 3.53 17.03
CA SER A 16 6.40 3.37 17.10
C SER A 16 5.88 2.64 18.35
N GLY A 17 6.78 2.22 19.23
CA GLY A 17 6.45 1.26 20.30
C GLY A 17 6.30 -0.19 19.79
N GLY A 18 6.58 -0.47 18.51
CA GLY A 18 6.58 -1.79 17.91
C GLY A 18 7.96 -2.43 17.79
N VAL A 19 7.99 -3.76 17.68
CA VAL A 19 9.23 -4.56 17.64
C VAL A 19 10.16 -4.21 16.47
N ASP A 20 9.59 -3.82 15.33
CA ASP A 20 10.35 -3.58 14.10
C ASP A 20 11.21 -2.31 14.22
N SER A 21 10.65 -1.25 14.79
CA SER A 21 11.41 -0.03 15.11
C SER A 21 12.47 -0.27 16.20
N SER A 22 12.14 -1.09 17.22
CA SER A 22 13.07 -1.43 18.30
C SER A 22 14.32 -2.14 17.80
N VAL A 23 14.13 -3.15 16.94
CA VAL A 23 15.24 -3.89 16.34
C VAL A 23 15.98 -3.05 15.32
N SER A 24 15.29 -2.17 14.58
CA SER A 24 15.95 -1.23 13.67
C SER A 24 16.94 -0.32 14.39
N ALA A 25 16.55 0.24 15.55
CA ALA A 25 17.43 1.06 16.36
C ALA A 25 18.66 0.28 16.85
N LEU A 26 18.43 -0.93 17.39
CA LEU A 26 19.50 -1.81 17.86
C LEU A 26 20.51 -2.15 16.74
N LEU A 27 20.03 -2.57 15.57
CA LEU A 27 20.89 -2.94 14.44
C LEU A 27 21.76 -1.77 13.96
N LEU A 28 21.23 -0.55 14.00
CA LEU A 28 22.00 0.65 13.63
C LEU A 28 23.05 1.00 14.68
N MET A 29 22.75 0.80 15.96
CA MET A 29 23.76 0.96 17.02
C MET A 29 24.90 -0.04 16.86
N GLU A 30 24.60 -1.31 16.55
CA GLU A 30 25.61 -2.34 16.29
C GLU A 30 26.47 -2.02 15.06
N GLN A 31 25.93 -1.26 14.10
CA GLN A 31 26.65 -0.76 12.92
C GLN A 31 27.48 0.52 13.18
N GLY A 32 27.45 1.07 14.41
CA GLY A 32 28.27 2.22 14.81
C GLY A 32 27.66 3.60 14.57
N TYR A 33 26.38 3.68 14.20
CA TYR A 33 25.67 4.95 14.06
C TYR A 33 25.42 5.62 15.43
N HIS A 34 25.36 6.95 15.44
CA HIS A 34 24.85 7.68 16.59
C HIS A 34 23.32 7.75 16.53
N VAL A 35 22.67 6.82 17.23
CA VAL A 35 21.22 6.60 17.16
C VAL A 35 20.49 7.37 18.27
N GLU A 36 19.45 8.11 17.87
CA GLU A 36 18.40 8.63 18.77
C GLU A 36 17.03 8.20 18.23
N GLY A 37 16.02 8.08 19.11
CA GLY A 37 14.66 7.72 18.73
C GLY A 37 13.75 8.95 18.63
N LEU A 38 12.73 8.90 17.77
CA LEU A 38 11.61 9.84 17.76
C LEU A 38 10.28 9.10 17.80
N PHE A 39 9.47 9.38 18.81
CA PHE A 39 8.06 8.97 18.85
C PHE A 39 7.18 10.08 18.26
N MET A 40 6.33 9.71 17.30
CA MET A 40 5.44 10.64 16.62
C MET A 40 4.00 10.39 17.05
N LYS A 41 3.35 11.41 17.61
CA LYS A 41 1.91 11.41 17.83
C LYS A 41 1.24 12.09 16.63
N ASN A 42 0.46 11.34 15.86
CA ASN A 42 -0.14 11.81 14.61
C ASN A 42 -1.68 11.93 14.68
N TRP A 43 -2.27 11.68 15.85
CA TRP A 43 -3.72 11.66 16.02
C TRP A 43 -4.09 12.04 17.45
N ASP A 44 -4.97 13.03 17.60
CA ASP A 44 -5.38 13.57 18.90
C ASP A 44 -6.83 13.23 19.27
N GLU A 45 -7.69 12.83 18.32
CA GLU A 45 -9.14 12.67 18.60
C GLU A 45 -9.49 11.51 19.56
N ASP A 46 -8.52 10.63 19.82
CA ASP A 46 -8.71 9.49 20.71
C ASP A 46 -8.29 9.80 22.15
N ASP A 47 -7.74 10.99 22.40
CA ASP A 47 -7.27 11.40 23.72
C ASP A 47 -8.37 11.30 24.78
N GLY A 48 -8.06 10.59 25.87
CA GLY A 48 -9.00 10.37 26.97
C GLY A 48 -10.08 9.31 26.70
N SER A 49 -10.04 8.62 25.54
CA SER A 49 -10.88 7.46 25.25
C SER A 49 -10.18 6.14 25.60
N GLU A 50 -10.95 5.06 25.72
CA GLU A 50 -10.42 3.68 25.91
C GLU A 50 -9.57 3.19 24.72
N TYR A 51 -9.60 3.91 23.59
CA TYR A 51 -8.86 3.56 22.38
C TYR A 51 -7.51 4.28 22.26
N CYS A 52 -7.12 5.10 23.24
CA CYS A 52 -5.85 5.80 23.24
C CYS A 52 -4.67 4.84 23.51
N THR A 53 -4.15 4.17 22.47
CA THR A 53 -2.94 3.32 22.58
C THR A 53 -1.65 4.12 22.59
N ALA A 54 -1.68 5.39 22.17
CA ALA A 54 -0.48 6.21 22.00
C ALA A 54 0.36 6.35 23.29
N LEU A 55 -0.29 6.36 24.46
CA LEU A 55 0.41 6.41 25.76
C LEU A 55 1.15 5.11 26.06
N GLU A 56 0.55 3.96 25.76
CA GLU A 56 1.18 2.64 25.92
C GLU A 56 2.31 2.46 24.90
N ASP A 57 2.09 2.85 23.64
CA ASP A 57 3.10 2.81 22.59
C ASP A 57 4.30 3.72 22.91
N LEU A 58 4.05 4.90 23.48
CA LEU A 58 5.09 5.80 23.96
C LEU A 58 5.86 5.19 25.13
N ALA A 59 5.19 4.56 26.09
CA ALA A 59 5.84 3.90 27.21
C ALA A 59 6.73 2.74 26.74
N ASP A 60 6.27 1.93 25.79
CA ASP A 60 7.06 0.87 25.17
C ASP A 60 8.27 1.42 24.41
N ALA A 61 8.08 2.49 23.63
CA ALA A 61 9.16 3.16 22.93
C ALA A 61 10.22 3.70 23.90
N GLN A 62 9.80 4.32 25.00
CA GLN A 62 10.68 4.84 26.04
C GLN A 62 11.45 3.70 26.72
N ALA A 63 10.77 2.61 27.11
CA ALA A 63 11.40 1.46 27.75
C ALA A 63 12.45 0.79 26.85
N VAL A 64 12.21 0.73 25.53
CA VAL A 64 13.21 0.27 24.56
C VAL A 64 14.40 1.23 24.50
N CYS A 65 14.14 2.54 24.37
CA CYS A 65 15.21 3.53 24.30
C CYS A 65 16.08 3.53 25.56
N ASP A 66 15.48 3.38 26.74
CA ASP A 66 16.19 3.27 28.02
C ASP A 66 17.06 2.02 28.09
N LYS A 67 16.54 0.87 27.65
CA LYS A 67 17.29 -0.40 27.59
C LYS A 67 18.49 -0.30 26.63
N LEU A 68 18.32 0.40 25.52
CA LEU A 68 19.37 0.64 24.52
C LEU A 68 20.32 1.79 24.92
N GLY A 69 19.95 2.63 25.88
CA GLY A 69 20.75 3.80 26.27
C GLY A 69 20.74 4.93 25.23
N ILE A 70 19.66 5.08 24.47
CA ILE A 70 19.48 6.14 23.46
C ILE A 70 18.43 7.15 23.90
N LYS A 71 18.56 8.40 23.44
CA LYS A 71 17.58 9.45 23.73
C LYS A 71 16.31 9.23 22.90
N LEU A 72 15.14 9.27 23.55
CA LEU A 72 13.85 9.36 22.87
C LEU A 72 13.38 10.83 22.84
N HIS A 73 13.08 11.32 21.64
CA HIS A 73 12.36 12.57 21.42
C HIS A 73 10.88 12.28 21.18
N THR A 74 10.05 13.30 21.37
CA THR A 74 8.64 13.26 21.02
C THR A 74 8.31 14.44 20.10
N ALA A 75 7.38 14.21 19.17
CA ALA A 75 6.79 15.26 18.35
C ALA A 75 5.31 14.97 18.14
N ASN A 76 4.50 16.02 18.05
CA ASN A 76 3.10 15.93 17.67
C ASN A 76 2.98 16.46 16.23
N PHE A 77 2.54 15.60 15.31
CA PHE A 77 2.27 15.91 13.91
C PHE A 77 0.78 15.69 13.55
N ALA A 78 -0.11 15.77 14.54
CA ALA A 78 -1.55 15.55 14.34
C ALA A 78 -2.18 16.59 13.40
N ALA A 79 -1.71 17.84 13.44
CA ALA A 79 -2.17 18.88 12.52
C ALA A 79 -1.78 18.55 11.07
N GLU A 80 -0.51 18.23 10.83
CA GLU A 80 -0.01 17.86 9.52
C GLU A 80 -0.66 16.57 9.00
N TYR A 81 -0.93 15.62 9.90
CA TYR A 81 -1.65 14.39 9.57
C TYR A 81 -3.08 14.67 9.13
N TRP A 82 -3.78 15.54 9.87
CA TRP A 82 -5.14 15.93 9.55
C TRP A 82 -5.22 16.53 8.14
N ASP A 83 -4.43 17.59 7.91
CA ASP A 83 -4.46 18.38 6.68
C ASP A 83 -4.00 17.56 5.46
N ASN A 84 -2.92 16.79 5.59
CA ASN A 84 -2.27 16.15 4.43
C ASN A 84 -2.72 14.71 4.18
N VAL A 85 -3.35 14.04 5.16
CA VAL A 85 -3.75 12.63 5.05
C VAL A 85 -5.25 12.47 5.25
N PHE A 86 -5.77 12.97 6.37
CA PHE A 86 -7.13 12.66 6.78
C PHE A 86 -8.20 13.40 5.95
N GLU A 87 -7.98 14.68 5.63
CA GLU A 87 -8.91 15.41 4.76
C GLU A 87 -9.04 14.77 3.37
N HIS A 88 -7.91 14.36 2.77
CA HIS A 88 -7.91 13.64 1.51
C HIS A 88 -8.64 12.30 1.63
N PHE A 89 -8.38 11.54 2.69
CA PHE A 89 -9.08 10.29 2.96
C PHE A 89 -10.61 10.47 3.00
N LEU A 90 -11.11 11.52 3.65
CA LEU A 90 -12.54 11.81 3.67
C LEU A 90 -13.08 12.24 2.30
N ALA A 91 -12.32 13.03 1.53
CA ALA A 91 -12.70 13.44 0.18
C ALA A 91 -12.85 12.24 -0.77
N GLU A 92 -11.93 11.28 -0.71
CA GLU A 92 -11.97 10.05 -1.51
C GLU A 92 -13.21 9.21 -1.21
N TYR A 93 -13.56 9.04 0.07
CA TYR A 93 -14.79 8.33 0.44
C TYR A 93 -16.06 9.06 -0.01
N LYS A 94 -16.08 10.41 0.05
CA LYS A 94 -17.19 11.21 -0.51
C LYS A 94 -17.33 11.00 -2.01
N ALA A 95 -16.22 10.80 -2.72
CA ALA A 95 -16.20 10.45 -4.14
C ALA A 95 -16.50 8.96 -4.42
N GLY A 96 -16.86 8.17 -3.41
CA GLY A 96 -17.21 6.75 -3.56
C GLY A 96 -16.01 5.81 -3.78
N ARG A 97 -14.79 6.35 -3.74
CA ARG A 97 -13.54 5.61 -3.88
C ARG A 97 -13.14 4.96 -2.55
N THR A 98 -12.17 4.04 -2.60
CA THR A 98 -11.60 3.41 -1.40
C THR A 98 -10.14 3.83 -1.28
N PRO A 99 -9.81 4.90 -0.53
CA PRO A 99 -8.44 5.38 -0.38
C PRO A 99 -7.57 4.44 0.45
N ASN A 100 -6.25 4.65 0.38
CA ASN A 100 -5.29 4.03 1.28
C ASN A 100 -4.50 5.12 2.05
N PRO A 101 -4.89 5.45 3.29
CA PRO A 101 -4.27 6.54 4.04
C PRO A 101 -2.83 6.22 4.47
N ASP A 102 -2.42 4.95 4.52
CA ASP A 102 -1.06 4.58 4.94
C ASP A 102 0.00 5.01 3.91
N ILE A 103 -0.36 5.06 2.63
CA ILE A 103 0.53 5.57 1.57
C ILE A 103 0.81 7.06 1.78
N LEU A 104 -0.24 7.85 2.03
CA LEU A 104 -0.10 9.29 2.31
C LEU A 104 0.58 9.56 3.64
N CYS A 105 0.29 8.77 4.67
CA CYS A 105 1.02 8.83 5.95
C CYS A 105 2.53 8.65 5.74
N ASN A 106 2.94 7.69 4.90
CA ASN A 106 4.36 7.56 4.58
C ASN A 106 4.85 8.80 3.81
N ARG A 107 4.22 9.16 2.69
CA ARG A 107 4.69 10.26 1.84
C ARG A 107 4.76 11.61 2.56
N GLU A 108 3.70 11.98 3.25
CA GLU A 108 3.55 13.33 3.84
C GLU A 108 4.09 13.42 5.27
N ILE A 109 4.03 12.34 6.05
CA ILE A 109 4.40 12.39 7.47
C ILE A 109 5.73 11.70 7.70
N LYS A 110 5.82 10.39 7.46
CA LYS A 110 7.01 9.61 7.84
C LYS A 110 8.26 9.89 6.99
N PHE A 111 8.11 10.38 5.77
CA PHE A 111 9.25 10.62 4.87
C PHE A 111 9.40 12.10 4.46
N LYS A 112 8.57 12.97 5.00
CA LYS A 112 8.63 14.42 4.79
C LYS A 112 8.70 15.16 6.12
N VAL A 113 7.59 15.28 6.86
CA VAL A 113 7.58 15.98 8.16
C VAL A 113 8.58 15.37 9.16
N PHE A 114 8.64 14.03 9.26
CA PHE A 114 9.63 13.35 10.09
C PHE A 114 11.06 13.64 9.64
N LEU A 115 11.33 13.58 8.34
CA LEU A 115 12.66 13.84 7.79
C LEU A 115 13.12 15.28 8.08
N GLU A 116 12.25 16.26 7.83
CA GLU A 116 12.48 17.68 8.13
C GLU A 116 12.71 17.91 9.64
N TYR A 117 11.94 17.25 10.50
CA TYR A 117 12.14 17.35 11.95
C TYR A 117 13.45 16.69 12.41
N ALA A 118 13.83 15.56 11.82
CA ALA A 118 15.09 14.90 12.12
C ALA A 118 16.31 15.77 11.75
N GLU A 119 16.23 16.53 10.66
CA GLU A 119 17.24 17.54 10.30
C GLU A 119 17.39 18.63 11.36
N MET A 120 16.27 19.12 11.89
CA MET A 120 16.29 20.10 12.98
C MET A 120 16.96 19.54 14.26
N LEU A 121 16.86 18.23 14.48
CA LEU A 121 17.57 17.53 15.55
C LEU A 121 19.06 17.26 15.22
N GLY A 122 19.52 17.69 14.05
CA GLY A 122 20.91 17.56 13.58
C GLY A 122 21.25 16.20 13.00
N ALA A 123 20.26 15.41 12.55
CA ALA A 123 20.51 14.13 11.92
C ALA A 123 20.67 14.25 10.40
N GLU A 124 21.55 13.44 9.85
CA GLU A 124 21.79 13.37 8.40
C GLU A 124 20.82 12.39 7.72
N LEU A 125 20.43 11.35 8.47
CA LEU A 125 19.59 10.24 8.03
C LEU A 125 18.45 10.00 9.02
N ILE A 126 17.36 9.43 8.50
CA ILE A 126 16.33 8.80 9.33
C ILE A 126 16.36 7.28 9.16
N ALA A 127 15.70 6.57 10.05
CA ALA A 127 15.47 5.15 9.91
C ALA A 127 14.05 4.78 10.33
N THR A 128 13.53 3.71 9.74
CA THR A 128 12.19 3.19 10.06
C THR A 128 12.20 1.67 10.13
N GLY A 129 11.22 1.10 10.85
CA GLY A 129 10.98 -0.34 10.91
C GLY A 129 10.25 -0.92 9.69
N HIS A 130 10.34 -0.29 8.51
CA HIS A 130 9.67 -0.81 7.32
C HIS A 130 10.43 -2.00 6.71
N TYR A 131 9.68 -3.03 6.31
CA TYR A 131 10.18 -4.19 5.57
C TYR A 131 10.38 -3.86 4.09
N VAL A 132 11.33 -2.98 3.81
CA VAL A 132 11.79 -2.59 2.48
C VAL A 132 13.30 -2.47 2.48
N ARG A 133 13.94 -2.50 1.32
CA ARG A 133 15.39 -2.29 1.24
C ARG A 133 15.70 -1.02 0.48
N GLY A 134 16.72 -0.31 0.93
CA GLY A 134 17.35 0.76 0.16
C GLY A 134 18.43 0.14 -0.73
N GLY A 135 18.39 0.42 -2.02
CA GLY A 135 19.39 -0.03 -2.99
C GLY A 135 20.00 1.12 -3.77
N VAL A 136 21.10 0.84 -4.48
CA VAL A 136 21.65 1.75 -5.49
C VAL A 136 21.69 1.01 -6.82
N ARG A 137 21.13 1.63 -7.86
CA ARG A 137 21.23 1.15 -9.25
C ARG A 137 21.61 2.30 -10.14
N ASP A 138 22.61 2.08 -10.98
CA ASP A 138 23.17 3.10 -11.89
C ASP A 138 23.61 4.37 -11.14
N GLY A 139 24.14 4.20 -9.92
CA GLY A 139 24.56 5.30 -9.05
C GLY A 139 23.43 6.05 -8.34
N LEU A 140 22.17 5.67 -8.54
CA LEU A 140 21.01 6.34 -7.96
C LEU A 140 20.29 5.49 -6.91
N PRO A 141 19.76 6.10 -5.83
CA PRO A 141 18.94 5.41 -4.84
C PRO A 141 17.69 4.77 -5.45
N ARG A 142 17.34 3.59 -4.95
CA ARG A 142 16.16 2.82 -5.36
C ARG A 142 15.46 2.25 -4.13
N LEU A 143 14.13 2.23 -4.18
CA LEU A 143 13.32 1.46 -3.25
C LEU A 143 13.24 0.01 -3.76
N LEU A 144 13.63 -0.93 -2.93
CA LEU A 144 13.58 -2.36 -3.22
C LEU A 144 12.58 -3.05 -2.28
N LYS A 145 12.02 -4.16 -2.74
CA LYS A 145 11.22 -5.06 -1.90
C LYS A 145 12.03 -5.59 -0.72
N GLY A 146 11.37 -5.76 0.43
CA GLY A 146 11.94 -6.50 1.56
C GLY A 146 12.20 -7.97 1.21
N LEU A 147 13.15 -8.62 1.87
CA LEU A 147 13.44 -10.05 1.66
C LEU A 147 12.26 -10.95 2.08
N ASP A 148 11.59 -10.59 3.18
CA ASP A 148 10.35 -11.24 3.59
C ASP A 148 9.19 -10.81 2.67
N THR A 149 8.90 -11.63 1.66
CA THR A 149 7.83 -11.34 0.69
C THR A 149 6.43 -11.21 1.32
N ASN A 150 6.19 -11.82 2.49
CA ASN A 150 4.91 -11.75 3.19
C ASN A 150 4.79 -10.47 4.04
N LYS A 151 5.92 -9.85 4.37
CA LYS A 151 5.98 -8.58 5.10
C LYS A 151 6.41 -7.39 4.25
N ASP A 152 6.89 -7.59 3.03
CA ASP A 152 7.29 -6.54 2.09
C ASP A 152 6.32 -5.36 2.10
N GLN A 153 6.84 -4.19 2.46
CA GLN A 153 6.08 -2.96 2.62
C GLN A 153 6.32 -1.95 1.50
N SER A 154 7.03 -2.34 0.43
CA SER A 154 7.35 -1.44 -0.70
C SER A 154 6.08 -0.86 -1.35
N TYR A 155 4.97 -1.61 -1.31
CA TYR A 155 3.66 -1.15 -1.76
C TYR A 155 3.22 0.17 -1.09
N PHE A 156 3.49 0.34 0.20
CA PHE A 156 3.09 1.54 0.94
C PHE A 156 4.07 2.71 0.77
N LEU A 157 5.27 2.44 0.23
CA LEU A 157 6.34 3.43 0.07
C LEU A 157 6.53 3.83 -1.40
N HIS A 158 5.69 3.35 -2.32
CA HIS A 158 5.83 3.63 -3.76
C HIS A 158 5.79 5.13 -4.11
N ALA A 159 5.12 5.93 -3.28
CA ALA A 159 4.99 7.37 -3.46
C ALA A 159 6.07 8.19 -2.73
N VAL A 160 7.02 7.53 -2.06
CA VAL A 160 8.12 8.20 -1.37
C VAL A 160 9.18 8.61 -2.40
N PRO A 161 9.58 9.89 -2.46
CA PRO A 161 10.50 10.38 -3.48
C PRO A 161 11.93 9.86 -3.26
N GLN A 162 12.70 9.75 -4.35
CA GLN A 162 14.10 9.29 -4.33
C GLN A 162 14.95 10.00 -3.28
N ALA A 163 14.79 11.32 -3.13
CA ALA A 163 15.55 12.13 -2.20
C ALA A 163 15.32 11.73 -0.73
N ALA A 164 14.08 11.35 -0.36
CA ALA A 164 13.78 10.84 0.97
C ALA A 164 14.32 9.42 1.16
N ILE A 165 14.20 8.56 0.14
CA ILE A 165 14.79 7.21 0.16
C ILE A 165 16.32 7.26 0.33
N ALA A 166 16.99 8.20 -0.34
CA ALA A 166 18.43 8.41 -0.25
C ALA A 166 18.91 8.70 1.18
N ARG A 167 18.03 9.25 2.01
CA ARG A 167 18.31 9.70 3.38
C ARG A 167 17.62 8.83 4.42
N THR A 168 17.12 7.67 4.03
CA THR A 168 16.45 6.73 4.94
C THR A 168 17.15 5.37 4.96
N LEU A 169 17.35 4.85 6.17
CA LEU A 169 17.81 3.49 6.43
C LEU A 169 16.62 2.57 6.75
N PHE A 170 16.70 1.33 6.26
CA PHE A 170 15.67 0.30 6.47
C PHE A 170 16.29 -1.00 7.00
N PRO A 171 16.74 -1.05 8.27
CA PRO A 171 17.57 -2.14 8.77
C PRO A 171 16.88 -3.51 8.71
N VAL A 172 15.57 -3.55 8.95
CA VAL A 172 14.79 -4.81 9.01
C VAL A 172 14.37 -5.33 7.63
N GLY A 173 14.59 -4.58 6.55
CA GLY A 173 14.26 -5.03 5.20
C GLY A 173 15.09 -6.20 4.69
N GLU A 174 16.25 -6.43 5.31
CA GLU A 174 17.19 -7.52 5.03
C GLU A 174 16.91 -8.77 5.89
N LEU A 175 15.83 -8.79 6.67
CA LEU A 175 15.52 -9.86 7.61
C LEU A 175 14.11 -10.40 7.42
N GLU A 176 13.92 -11.67 7.74
CA GLU A 176 12.59 -12.23 7.93
C GLU A 176 11.98 -11.77 9.27
N LYS A 177 10.65 -11.67 9.33
CA LYS A 177 9.95 -11.24 10.56
C LYS A 177 10.31 -12.07 11.79
N HIS A 178 10.52 -13.36 11.59
CA HIS A 178 10.83 -14.28 12.69
C HIS A 178 12.23 -13.99 13.26
N GLU A 179 13.19 -13.61 12.43
CA GLU A 179 14.54 -13.21 12.84
C GLU A 179 14.50 -11.90 13.62
N VAL A 180 13.71 -10.92 13.17
CA VAL A 180 13.49 -9.66 13.90
C VAL A 180 12.98 -9.93 15.32
N ARG A 181 11.98 -10.81 15.47
CA ARG A 181 11.47 -11.19 16.80
C ARG A 181 12.53 -11.91 17.64
N ALA A 182 13.31 -12.82 17.05
CA ALA A 182 14.39 -13.52 17.75
C ALA A 182 15.48 -12.56 18.25
N ILE A 183 15.85 -11.54 17.46
CA ILE A 183 16.80 -10.50 17.87
C ILE A 183 16.25 -9.70 19.05
N ALA A 184 14.97 -9.32 19.01
CA ALA A 184 14.33 -8.60 20.10
C ALA A 184 14.27 -9.43 21.40
N GLU A 185 13.96 -10.73 21.30
CA GLU A 185 13.95 -11.63 22.46
C GLU A 185 15.35 -11.82 23.06
N LYS A 186 16.37 -12.01 22.20
CA LYS A 186 17.77 -12.16 22.63
C LYS A 186 18.27 -10.94 23.43
N HIS A 187 17.80 -9.74 23.08
CA HIS A 187 18.17 -8.49 23.75
C HIS A 187 17.17 -8.08 24.84
N GLU A 188 16.20 -8.95 25.16
CA GLU A 188 15.19 -8.72 26.19
C GLU A 188 14.41 -7.42 26.00
N LEU A 189 14.12 -7.05 24.75
CA LEU A 189 13.32 -5.87 24.44
C LEU A 189 11.86 -6.14 24.82
N ILE A 190 11.22 -5.20 25.52
CA ILE A 190 9.81 -5.32 25.96
C ILE A 190 8.85 -5.60 24.80
N THR A 191 9.17 -5.06 23.62
CA THR A 191 8.38 -5.20 22.40
C THR A 191 8.49 -6.57 21.72
N ALA A 192 9.39 -7.46 22.15
CA ALA A 192 9.70 -8.71 21.43
C ALA A 192 8.46 -9.59 21.16
N ARG A 193 7.53 -9.63 22.12
CA ARG A 193 6.28 -10.40 22.04
C ARG A 193 5.04 -9.55 21.73
N LYS A 194 5.21 -8.24 21.53
CA LYS A 194 4.10 -7.35 21.16
C LYS A 194 3.55 -7.76 19.80
N LYS A 195 2.23 -7.75 19.67
CA LYS A 195 1.55 -8.04 18.39
C LYS A 195 1.82 -6.91 17.41
N ASP A 196 1.85 -7.25 16.12
CA ASP A 196 1.95 -6.23 15.08
C ASP A 196 0.64 -5.43 15.06
N SER A 197 0.73 -4.10 14.92
CA SER A 197 -0.44 -3.25 14.76
C SER A 197 -1.20 -3.66 13.49
N THR A 198 -2.52 -3.81 13.60
CA THR A 198 -3.40 -4.14 12.48
C THR A 198 -4.41 -3.03 12.26
N GLY A 199 -4.73 -2.73 11.00
CA GLY A 199 -5.64 -1.65 10.64
C GLY A 199 -4.92 -0.34 10.34
N ILE A 200 -5.71 0.72 10.13
CA ILE A 200 -5.20 2.06 9.83
C ILE A 200 -4.75 2.72 11.13
N CYS A 201 -3.56 3.32 11.13
CA CYS A 201 -2.86 3.80 12.34
C CYS A 201 -3.73 4.63 13.31
N PHE A 202 -4.59 5.52 12.81
CA PHE A 202 -5.44 6.39 13.65
C PHE A 202 -6.80 5.81 14.02
N ILE A 203 -7.22 4.71 13.38
CA ILE A 203 -8.49 4.04 13.70
C ILE A 203 -8.26 3.04 14.84
N GLY A 204 -7.06 2.45 14.91
CA GLY A 204 -6.72 1.42 15.87
C GLY A 204 -7.62 0.18 15.71
N GLU A 205 -8.05 -0.40 16.84
CA GLU A 205 -8.91 -1.59 16.86
C GLU A 205 -10.42 -1.29 16.67
N ARG A 206 -10.79 -0.04 16.40
CA ARG A 206 -12.19 0.37 16.24
C ARG A 206 -12.80 -0.20 14.96
N ARG A 207 -14.13 -0.38 14.98
CA ARG A 207 -14.89 -0.72 13.77
C ARG A 207 -14.84 0.44 12.79
N PHE A 208 -14.22 0.21 11.63
CA PHE A 208 -14.07 1.20 10.55
C PHE A 208 -15.37 1.95 10.22
N ALA A 209 -16.50 1.24 10.12
CA ALA A 209 -17.78 1.85 9.80
C ALA A 209 -18.28 2.82 10.90
N ASP A 210 -17.99 2.54 12.17
CA ASP A 210 -18.43 3.38 13.29
C ASP A 210 -17.52 4.61 13.43
N PHE A 211 -16.24 4.49 13.08
CA PHE A 211 -15.33 5.63 12.93
C PHE A 211 -15.80 6.57 11.80
N LEU A 212 -16.01 6.04 10.59
CA LEU A 212 -16.30 6.88 9.42
C LEU A 212 -17.65 7.64 9.53
N LYS A 213 -18.63 7.09 10.28
CA LYS A 213 -19.92 7.75 10.58
C LYS A 213 -19.77 9.09 11.30
N GLN A 214 -18.67 9.32 12.01
CA GLN A 214 -18.45 10.55 12.78
C GLN A 214 -18.16 11.73 11.84
N TYR A 215 -17.65 11.47 10.64
CA TYR A 215 -17.24 12.50 9.67
C TYR A 215 -18.09 12.54 8.41
N LEU A 216 -18.65 11.39 7.98
CA LEU A 216 -19.45 11.28 6.77
C LEU A 216 -20.88 10.83 7.11
N PRO A 217 -21.91 11.59 6.72
CA PRO A 217 -23.28 11.20 6.96
C PRO A 217 -23.62 9.95 6.14
N ALA A 218 -24.21 8.96 6.79
CA ALA A 218 -24.71 7.76 6.13
C ALA A 218 -25.84 8.11 5.16
N GLN A 219 -25.74 7.61 3.92
CA GLN A 219 -26.76 7.75 2.89
C GLN A 219 -27.25 6.37 2.44
N PRO A 220 -28.25 5.80 3.14
CA PRO A 220 -28.77 4.49 2.78
C PRO A 220 -29.32 4.45 1.36
N GLY A 221 -29.20 3.30 0.72
CA GLY A 221 -29.60 3.10 -0.67
C GLY A 221 -29.87 1.63 -0.97
N LYS A 222 -30.20 1.31 -2.22
CA LYS A 222 -30.59 -0.04 -2.62
C LYS A 222 -29.39 -0.89 -2.98
N ILE A 223 -29.47 -2.18 -2.72
CA ILE A 223 -28.58 -3.18 -3.32
C ILE A 223 -29.33 -3.86 -4.47
N GLU A 224 -28.75 -3.81 -5.67
CA GLU A 224 -29.32 -4.37 -6.89
C GLU A 224 -28.42 -5.46 -7.49
N THR A 225 -28.99 -6.40 -8.24
CA THR A 225 -28.23 -7.24 -9.19
C THR A 225 -27.91 -6.44 -10.45
N PRO A 226 -27.01 -6.92 -11.34
CA PRO A 226 -26.80 -6.31 -12.65
C PRO A 226 -28.07 -6.23 -13.51
N ASP A 227 -29.03 -7.13 -13.29
CA ASP A 227 -30.32 -7.17 -13.99
C ASP A 227 -31.37 -6.20 -13.40
N GLY A 228 -31.02 -5.48 -12.32
CA GLY A 228 -31.89 -4.50 -11.66
C GLY A 228 -32.83 -5.06 -10.60
N ASP A 229 -32.68 -6.34 -10.20
CA ASP A 229 -33.44 -6.88 -9.08
C ASP A 229 -32.94 -6.29 -7.75
N VAL A 230 -33.85 -5.70 -6.98
CA VAL A 230 -33.55 -5.22 -5.62
C VAL A 230 -33.44 -6.43 -4.67
N ILE A 231 -32.29 -6.57 -4.02
CA ILE A 231 -31.94 -7.72 -3.18
C ILE A 231 -31.62 -7.33 -1.72
N GLY A 232 -31.61 -6.04 -1.41
CA GLY A 232 -31.38 -5.54 -0.06
C GLY A 232 -31.20 -4.02 -0.02
N GLU A 233 -30.74 -3.54 1.13
CA GLU A 233 -30.41 -2.14 1.37
C GLU A 233 -29.00 -2.03 1.96
N HIS A 234 -28.28 -0.95 1.63
CA HIS A 234 -26.96 -0.66 2.14
C HIS A 234 -26.99 0.55 3.08
N MET A 235 -26.03 0.65 4.00
CA MET A 235 -25.95 1.78 4.95
C MET A 235 -25.28 3.03 4.36
N GLY A 236 -24.68 2.92 3.17
CA GLY A 236 -24.00 4.00 2.46
C GLY A 236 -22.85 3.45 1.62
N LEU A 237 -22.69 3.94 0.39
CA LEU A 237 -21.73 3.39 -0.59
C LEU A 237 -20.25 3.44 -0.13
N MET A 238 -19.92 4.36 0.78
CA MET A 238 -18.57 4.49 1.36
C MET A 238 -18.16 3.30 2.26
N TYR A 239 -19.11 2.50 2.76
CA TYR A 239 -18.80 1.33 3.60
C TYR A 239 -18.50 0.05 2.80
N TYR A 240 -18.53 0.14 1.48
CA TYR A 240 -18.39 -1.01 0.60
C TYR A 240 -17.19 -0.82 -0.31
N THR A 241 -16.50 -1.91 -0.64
CA THR A 241 -15.37 -1.93 -1.58
C THR A 241 -15.62 -3.01 -2.61
N LEU A 242 -15.14 -2.84 -3.84
CA LEU A 242 -15.33 -3.85 -4.88
C LEU A 242 -14.74 -5.20 -4.44
N GLY A 243 -15.48 -6.28 -4.70
CA GLY A 243 -15.15 -7.63 -4.29
C GLY A 243 -15.40 -7.95 -2.81
N GLN A 244 -15.95 -7.02 -2.02
CA GLN A 244 -16.32 -7.23 -0.61
C GLN A 244 -17.49 -8.22 -0.49
N ARG A 245 -17.36 -9.17 0.46
CA ARG A 245 -18.40 -10.16 0.80
C ARG A 245 -19.16 -9.83 2.09
N GLN A 246 -18.46 -9.32 3.09
CA GLN A 246 -19.03 -9.11 4.43
C GLN A 246 -19.75 -7.76 4.49
N GLY A 247 -20.79 -7.67 5.33
CA GLY A 247 -21.51 -6.42 5.57
C GLY A 247 -22.62 -6.08 4.56
N LEU A 248 -22.90 -6.94 3.57
CA LEU A 248 -24.02 -6.72 2.63
C LEU A 248 -25.39 -7.00 3.28
N GLY A 249 -25.45 -7.80 4.34
CA GLY A 249 -26.70 -8.10 5.04
C GLY A 249 -27.72 -8.92 4.23
N ILE A 250 -27.33 -9.48 3.08
CA ILE A 250 -28.21 -10.27 2.21
C ILE A 250 -28.30 -11.70 2.74
N GLY A 251 -29.49 -12.11 3.17
CA GLY A 251 -29.81 -13.49 3.56
C GLY A 251 -30.14 -14.38 2.35
N GLY A 252 -30.59 -15.62 2.60
CA GLY A 252 -31.03 -16.53 1.55
C GLY A 252 -32.26 -15.99 0.81
N LEU A 253 -32.13 -15.75 -0.50
CA LEU A 253 -33.20 -15.23 -1.35
C LEU A 253 -33.79 -16.35 -2.20
N LYS A 254 -35.12 -16.53 -2.18
CA LYS A 254 -35.80 -17.65 -2.87
C LYS A 254 -35.50 -17.76 -4.38
N ARG A 255 -35.18 -16.64 -5.03
CA ARG A 255 -34.92 -16.56 -6.48
C ARG A 255 -33.46 -16.82 -6.87
N TYR A 256 -32.57 -16.99 -5.89
CA TYR A 256 -31.13 -17.09 -6.13
C TYR A 256 -30.55 -18.35 -5.49
N PRO A 257 -29.50 -18.93 -6.08
CA PRO A 257 -28.71 -19.99 -5.47
C PRO A 257 -28.21 -19.64 -4.06
N ASP A 258 -27.90 -20.67 -3.26
CA ASP A 258 -27.22 -20.50 -1.96
C ASP A 258 -25.72 -20.25 -2.16
N ALA A 259 -25.41 -19.09 -2.74
CA ALA A 259 -24.06 -18.62 -3.03
C ALA A 259 -23.81 -17.24 -2.41
N PRO A 260 -22.59 -16.97 -1.90
CA PRO A 260 -22.29 -15.69 -1.29
C PRO A 260 -22.33 -14.55 -2.31
N TRP A 261 -22.82 -13.41 -1.86
CA TRP A 261 -22.86 -12.15 -2.61
C TRP A 261 -21.57 -11.36 -2.45
N PHE A 262 -21.17 -10.67 -3.52
CA PHE A 262 -20.02 -9.79 -3.57
C PHE A 262 -20.38 -8.48 -4.24
N VAL A 263 -19.84 -7.37 -3.75
CA VAL A 263 -19.96 -6.06 -4.41
C VAL A 263 -19.22 -6.10 -5.75
N CYS A 264 -19.88 -5.75 -6.85
CA CYS A 264 -19.24 -5.66 -8.17
C CYS A 264 -19.10 -4.23 -8.68
N ALA A 265 -20.02 -3.33 -8.35
CA ALA A 265 -19.97 -1.94 -8.77
C ALA A 265 -20.70 -1.03 -7.78
N LYS A 266 -20.42 0.27 -7.88
CA LYS A 266 -21.13 1.33 -7.16
C LYS A 266 -21.65 2.33 -8.18
N ASP A 267 -22.92 2.68 -8.07
CA ASP A 267 -23.54 3.72 -8.84
C ASP A 267 -23.82 4.91 -7.91
N LEU A 268 -22.96 5.92 -7.98
CA LEU A 268 -23.02 7.09 -7.11
C LEU A 268 -24.18 8.01 -7.47
N GLU A 269 -24.56 8.09 -8.75
CA GLU A 269 -25.65 8.95 -9.20
C GLU A 269 -27.01 8.41 -8.74
N ARG A 270 -27.23 7.10 -8.84
CA ARG A 270 -28.46 6.45 -8.36
C ARG A 270 -28.43 6.10 -6.88
N ASN A 271 -27.27 6.21 -6.22
CA ASN A 271 -27.02 5.68 -4.88
C ASN A 271 -27.40 4.18 -4.76
N VAL A 272 -26.84 3.37 -5.66
CA VAL A 272 -27.09 1.93 -5.74
C VAL A 272 -25.79 1.13 -5.63
N LEU A 273 -25.79 0.10 -4.79
CA LEU A 273 -24.72 -0.88 -4.72
C LEU A 273 -25.08 -2.08 -5.61
N ILE A 274 -24.22 -2.43 -6.56
CA ILE A 274 -24.46 -3.59 -7.42
C ILE A 274 -23.71 -4.80 -6.84
N ALA A 275 -24.40 -5.92 -6.68
CA ALA A 275 -23.82 -7.15 -6.17
C ALA A 275 -24.10 -8.37 -7.06
N VAL A 276 -23.17 -9.33 -7.04
CA VAL A 276 -23.19 -10.57 -7.83
C VAL A 276 -22.91 -11.78 -6.95
N GLN A 277 -23.40 -12.96 -7.36
CA GLN A 277 -23.12 -14.21 -6.65
C GLN A 277 -21.88 -14.92 -7.18
N GLY A 278 -21.13 -15.52 -6.26
CA GLY A 278 -19.98 -16.34 -6.58
C GLY A 278 -18.66 -15.58 -6.56
N LYS A 279 -17.65 -16.17 -5.92
CA LYS A 279 -16.34 -15.55 -5.73
C LYS A 279 -15.65 -15.19 -7.05
N HIS A 280 -15.94 -15.97 -8.10
CA HIS A 280 -15.32 -15.87 -9.42
C HIS A 280 -16.28 -15.35 -10.49
N HIS A 281 -17.30 -14.58 -10.11
CA HIS A 281 -18.24 -14.00 -11.07
C HIS A 281 -17.50 -13.11 -12.09
N ASP A 282 -17.82 -13.27 -13.37
CA ASP A 282 -17.11 -12.64 -14.49
C ASP A 282 -17.09 -11.09 -14.43
N LEU A 283 -18.14 -10.46 -13.91
CA LEU A 283 -18.19 -9.01 -13.66
C LEU A 283 -17.23 -8.51 -12.57
N LEU A 284 -16.62 -9.39 -11.78
CA LEU A 284 -15.58 -9.01 -10.82
C LEU A 284 -14.20 -8.92 -11.46
N TYR A 285 -14.05 -9.29 -12.74
CA TYR A 285 -12.75 -9.37 -13.40
C TYR A 285 -12.57 -8.26 -14.44
N THR A 286 -11.40 -7.62 -14.39
CA THR A 286 -10.94 -6.61 -15.35
C THR A 286 -9.53 -6.95 -15.79
N GLN A 287 -9.15 -6.65 -17.03
CA GLN A 287 -7.84 -7.01 -17.57
C GLN A 287 -6.93 -5.79 -17.81
N ALA A 288 -7.49 -4.58 -17.73
CA ALA A 288 -6.72 -3.35 -17.79
C ALA A 288 -7.17 -2.35 -16.71
N LEU A 289 -6.25 -1.47 -16.34
CA LEU A 289 -6.53 -0.31 -15.50
C LEU A 289 -5.80 0.93 -16.02
N SER A 290 -6.27 2.09 -15.59
CA SER A 290 -5.57 3.37 -15.71
C SER A 290 -5.37 3.97 -14.33
N THR A 291 -4.34 4.79 -14.20
CA THR A 291 -4.11 5.57 -13.00
C THR A 291 -4.35 7.06 -13.22
N GLU A 292 -4.51 7.77 -12.11
CA GLU A 292 -4.19 9.20 -12.04
C GLU A 292 -2.68 9.44 -12.25
N SER A 293 -2.17 10.61 -11.88
CA SER A 293 -0.73 10.88 -11.92
C SER A 293 0.06 9.85 -11.11
N VAL A 294 1.14 9.35 -11.68
CA VAL A 294 2.05 8.39 -11.04
C VAL A 294 3.13 9.11 -10.24
N ASP A 295 3.29 8.69 -9.00
CA ASP A 295 4.48 9.00 -8.20
C ASP A 295 5.58 7.99 -8.56
N TRP A 296 6.59 8.45 -9.31
CA TRP A 296 7.76 7.65 -9.63
C TRP A 296 8.80 7.77 -8.52
N VAL A 297 9.23 6.65 -7.95
CA VAL A 297 10.26 6.63 -6.89
C VAL A 297 11.54 7.30 -7.41
N ALA A 298 11.90 7.08 -8.67
CA ALA A 298 13.09 7.67 -9.27
C ALA A 298 12.92 9.14 -9.69
N GLY A 299 11.71 9.72 -9.55
CA GLY A 299 11.37 11.07 -10.00
C GLY A 299 10.97 11.18 -11.48
N GLU A 300 11.23 10.14 -12.27
CA GLU A 300 10.93 10.08 -13.70
C GLU A 300 10.38 8.70 -14.10
N PRO A 301 9.58 8.62 -15.19
CA PRO A 301 9.10 7.34 -15.70
C PRO A 301 10.25 6.44 -16.17
N PRO A 302 10.10 5.11 -16.08
CA PRO A 302 11.12 4.19 -16.55
C PRO A 302 11.29 4.27 -18.08
N GLN A 303 12.46 3.85 -18.57
CA GLN A 303 12.67 3.69 -20.01
C GLN A 303 11.74 2.59 -20.56
N THR A 304 11.07 2.92 -21.67
CA THR A 304 10.15 2.03 -22.39
C THR A 304 10.72 1.63 -23.73
N ASP A 305 10.10 0.65 -24.39
CA ASP A 305 10.40 0.32 -25.78
C ASP A 305 9.88 1.39 -26.77
N ALA A 306 10.04 1.12 -28.06
CA ALA A 306 9.64 2.03 -29.14
C ALA A 306 8.12 2.31 -29.20
N ASN A 307 7.30 1.51 -28.52
CA ASN A 307 5.86 1.66 -28.44
C ASN A 307 5.40 2.34 -27.14
N GLY A 308 6.33 2.77 -26.27
CA GLY A 308 5.98 3.32 -24.96
C GLY A 308 5.62 2.24 -23.93
N GLU A 309 5.99 0.98 -24.19
CA GLU A 309 5.63 -0.17 -23.34
C GLU A 309 6.81 -0.66 -22.49
N LEU A 310 6.48 -1.19 -21.31
CA LEU A 310 7.44 -1.87 -20.43
C LEU A 310 6.79 -3.09 -19.76
N ARG A 311 7.48 -4.23 -19.77
CA ARG A 311 7.07 -5.42 -19.03
C ARG A 311 7.40 -5.28 -17.56
N ILE A 312 6.39 -5.40 -16.72
CA ILE A 312 6.49 -5.19 -15.27
C ILE A 312 5.78 -6.29 -14.49
N ARG A 313 5.98 -6.24 -13.17
CA ARG A 313 5.06 -6.83 -12.20
C ARG A 313 4.22 -5.71 -11.56
N CYS A 314 2.93 -5.94 -11.36
CA CYS A 314 2.02 -4.97 -10.79
C CYS A 314 1.26 -5.56 -9.59
N LYS A 315 1.10 -4.78 -8.51
CA LYS A 315 0.17 -5.06 -7.42
C LYS A 315 -0.94 -4.01 -7.43
N ASN A 316 -2.20 -4.40 -7.44
CA ASN A 316 -3.35 -3.48 -7.33
C ASN A 316 -3.96 -3.46 -5.92
N ARG A 317 -3.42 -4.26 -5.01
CA ARG A 317 -3.78 -4.30 -3.59
C ARG A 317 -2.60 -4.81 -2.76
N TYR A 318 -2.47 -4.33 -1.53
CA TYR A 318 -1.49 -4.87 -0.58
C TYR A 318 -1.72 -6.37 -0.32
N ARG A 319 -0.61 -7.13 -0.23
CA ARG A 319 -0.55 -8.61 -0.12
C ARG A 319 -1.13 -9.40 -1.29
N GLN A 320 -1.46 -8.74 -2.40
CA GLN A 320 -1.62 -9.47 -3.66
C GLN A 320 -0.25 -9.99 -4.10
N GLU A 321 -0.24 -11.20 -4.67
CA GLU A 321 0.91 -11.64 -5.46
C GLU A 321 1.13 -10.68 -6.63
N ASP A 322 2.39 -10.49 -6.99
CA ASP A 322 2.74 -9.74 -8.19
C ASP A 322 2.02 -10.31 -9.41
N GLN A 323 1.48 -9.45 -10.27
CA GLN A 323 0.81 -9.85 -11.51
C GLN A 323 1.65 -9.44 -12.71
N ALA A 324 1.80 -10.33 -13.69
CA ALA A 324 2.47 -9.99 -14.94
C ALA A 324 1.62 -8.97 -15.71
N ALA A 325 2.24 -7.89 -16.16
CA ALA A 325 1.56 -6.84 -16.90
C ALA A 325 2.48 -6.08 -17.85
N THR A 326 1.88 -5.43 -18.84
CA THR A 326 2.50 -4.39 -19.65
C THR A 326 2.07 -3.04 -19.08
N LEU A 327 3.04 -2.21 -18.73
CA LEU A 327 2.87 -0.80 -18.41
C LEU A 327 3.00 0.01 -19.70
N ILE A 328 2.05 0.91 -19.94
CA ILE A 328 2.05 1.83 -21.08
C ILE A 328 2.10 3.24 -20.51
N VAL A 329 3.19 3.94 -20.80
CA VAL A 329 3.40 5.31 -20.31
C VAL A 329 2.87 6.28 -21.35
N ASN A 330 1.79 6.98 -21.01
CA ASN A 330 1.19 7.98 -21.90
C ASN A 330 1.78 9.37 -21.63
N ASP A 331 1.71 10.26 -22.63
CA ASP A 331 2.05 11.69 -22.47
C ASP A 331 1.08 12.34 -21.47
N GLY A 332 1.46 12.46 -20.19
CA GLY A 332 0.63 13.13 -19.17
C GLY A 332 0.71 12.58 -17.75
N GLN A 333 1.79 11.90 -17.35
CA GLN A 333 2.00 11.29 -16.02
C GLN A 333 1.02 10.18 -15.63
N ARG A 334 -0.01 9.92 -16.43
CA ARG A 334 -0.93 8.79 -16.28
C ARG A 334 -0.38 7.57 -17.01
N VAL A 335 -0.70 6.38 -16.51
CA VAL A 335 -0.31 5.13 -17.15
C VAL A 335 -1.51 4.22 -17.35
N GLU A 336 -1.43 3.38 -18.37
CA GLU A 336 -2.30 2.22 -18.52
C GLU A 336 -1.50 0.96 -18.14
N VAL A 337 -2.17 0.03 -17.46
CA VAL A 337 -1.60 -1.28 -17.14
C VAL A 337 -2.51 -2.35 -17.71
N ARG A 338 -1.96 -3.19 -18.59
CA ARG A 338 -2.63 -4.36 -19.15
C ARG A 338 -2.08 -5.61 -18.50
N PHE A 339 -2.92 -6.33 -17.77
CA PHE A 339 -2.55 -7.58 -17.14
C PHE A 339 -2.61 -8.74 -18.13
N ASP A 340 -1.67 -9.69 -18.01
CA ASP A 340 -1.67 -10.89 -18.82
C ASP A 340 -2.92 -11.74 -18.51
N GLU A 341 -3.30 -11.80 -17.24
CA GLU A 341 -4.49 -12.50 -16.75
C GLU A 341 -5.51 -11.52 -16.13
N PRO A 342 -6.82 -11.77 -16.29
CA PRO A 342 -7.85 -10.94 -15.66
C PRO A 342 -7.71 -10.87 -14.13
N GLN A 343 -7.80 -9.64 -13.62
CA GLN A 343 -7.63 -9.31 -12.21
C GLN A 343 -8.96 -9.11 -11.53
N ARG A 344 -9.11 -9.72 -10.35
CA ARG A 344 -10.33 -9.65 -9.57
C ARG A 344 -10.41 -8.36 -8.75
N ALA A 345 -11.53 -7.66 -8.85
CA ALA A 345 -11.93 -6.55 -8.01
C ALA A 345 -10.89 -5.41 -7.94
N VAL A 346 -10.32 -5.07 -9.10
CA VAL A 346 -9.53 -3.84 -9.26
C VAL A 346 -10.42 -2.66 -8.86
N THR A 347 -9.97 -1.87 -7.88
CA THR A 347 -10.84 -0.91 -7.19
C THR A 347 -10.30 0.51 -7.34
N PRO A 348 -11.07 1.45 -7.93
CA PRO A 348 -10.70 2.86 -7.95
C PRO A 348 -10.44 3.45 -6.56
N GLY A 349 -9.41 4.29 -6.43
CA GLY A 349 -8.90 4.83 -5.16
C GLY A 349 -7.84 3.98 -4.47
N GLN A 350 -7.71 2.70 -4.80
CA GLN A 350 -6.55 1.89 -4.38
C GLN A 350 -5.35 2.20 -5.28
N SER A 351 -4.14 1.85 -4.84
CA SER A 351 -2.94 2.07 -5.64
C SER A 351 -2.59 0.86 -6.51
N ALA A 352 -2.20 1.14 -7.75
CA ALA A 352 -1.45 0.23 -8.60
C ALA A 352 0.05 0.54 -8.46
N VAL A 353 0.84 -0.44 -8.03
CA VAL A 353 2.28 -0.29 -7.78
C VAL A 353 3.07 -1.18 -8.73
N PHE A 354 4.09 -0.60 -9.34
CA PHE A 354 4.84 -1.19 -10.46
C PHE A 354 6.24 -1.60 -10.02
N TYR A 355 6.67 -2.77 -10.48
CA TYR A 355 7.93 -3.37 -10.10
C TYR A 355 8.70 -3.92 -11.31
N LEU A 356 10.03 -3.78 -11.25
CA LEU A 356 10.97 -4.43 -12.16
C LEU A 356 11.95 -5.28 -11.34
N GLY A 357 11.70 -6.59 -11.30
CA GLY A 357 12.32 -7.47 -10.31
C GLY A 357 11.96 -7.01 -8.89
N ASP A 358 12.97 -6.75 -8.06
CA ASP A 358 12.78 -6.23 -6.69
C ASP A 358 12.61 -4.71 -6.63
N ILE A 359 12.86 -3.98 -7.72
CA ILE A 359 12.82 -2.51 -7.72
C ILE A 359 11.37 -2.06 -7.78
N CYS A 360 10.95 -1.27 -6.79
CA CYS A 360 9.71 -0.51 -6.86
C CYS A 360 9.94 0.72 -7.75
N LEU A 361 9.27 0.76 -8.90
CA LEU A 361 9.39 1.87 -9.85
C LEU A 361 8.60 3.09 -9.36
N GLY A 362 7.46 2.84 -8.74
CA GLY A 362 6.48 3.85 -8.38
C GLY A 362 5.07 3.27 -8.39
N GLY A 363 4.08 4.14 -8.33
CA GLY A 363 2.68 3.75 -8.39
C GLY A 363 1.74 4.94 -8.46
N GLY A 364 0.49 4.66 -8.79
CA GLY A 364 -0.56 5.67 -8.91
C GLY A 364 -1.87 5.18 -8.36
N VAL A 365 -2.76 6.12 -8.01
CA VAL A 365 -4.14 5.83 -7.64
C VAL A 365 -4.88 5.32 -8.87
N ILE A 366 -5.56 4.19 -8.74
CA ILE A 366 -6.37 3.60 -9.80
C ILE A 366 -7.57 4.51 -10.04
N ASP A 367 -7.70 4.98 -11.28
CA ASP A 367 -8.82 5.82 -11.74
C ASP A 367 -9.96 4.94 -12.26
N ALA A 368 -9.64 4.06 -13.21
CA ALA A 368 -10.61 3.15 -13.82
C ALA A 368 -10.00 1.77 -14.12
N ALA A 369 -10.87 0.76 -14.24
CA ALA A 369 -10.50 -0.59 -14.67
C ALA A 369 -11.57 -1.17 -15.61
N TRP A 370 -11.14 -1.91 -16.64
CA TRP A 370 -12.01 -2.44 -17.68
C TRP A 370 -11.54 -3.80 -18.20
N LYS A 371 -12.41 -4.49 -18.95
CA LYS A 371 -12.04 -5.68 -19.71
C LYS A 371 -11.44 -5.27 -21.04
N LEU A 372 -10.39 -5.95 -21.48
CA LEU A 372 -9.92 -5.79 -22.84
C LEU A 372 -10.94 -6.38 -23.81
N PRO A 373 -11.07 -5.83 -25.04
CA PRO A 373 -11.83 -6.47 -26.09
C PRO A 373 -11.31 -7.89 -26.28
N ALA A 374 -12.21 -8.84 -26.55
CA ALA A 374 -11.78 -10.16 -27.00
C ALA A 374 -10.93 -9.96 -28.27
N ALA A 375 -9.71 -10.49 -28.30
CA ALA A 375 -8.90 -10.45 -29.51
C ALA A 375 -9.70 -11.14 -30.63
N ASP A 376 -9.94 -10.44 -31.74
CA ASP A 376 -10.64 -11.01 -32.90
C ASP A 376 -9.90 -12.28 -33.34
N ALA A 377 -10.57 -13.43 -33.20
CA ALA A 377 -10.06 -14.74 -33.58
C ALA A 377 -9.99 -14.94 -35.12
N SER A 378 -9.81 -13.87 -35.91
CA SER A 378 -9.88 -13.88 -37.37
C SER A 378 -8.57 -13.53 -38.08
N ALA A 379 -7.44 -13.47 -37.38
CA ALA A 379 -6.13 -13.21 -38.01
C ALA A 379 -5.14 -14.37 -37.80
N SER A 380 -5.51 -15.59 -38.18
CA SER A 380 -4.54 -16.68 -38.39
C SER A 380 -5.12 -17.82 -39.23
N THR A 381 -5.31 -17.59 -40.53
CA THR A 381 -5.29 -18.64 -41.55
C THR A 381 -4.59 -18.12 -42.80
N ALA A 382 -3.28 -17.90 -42.72
CA ALA A 382 -2.45 -17.91 -43.91
C ALA A 382 -2.21 -19.38 -44.30
N PRO A 383 -2.61 -19.86 -45.50
CA PRO A 383 -2.33 -21.21 -45.92
C PRO A 383 -0.82 -21.36 -46.17
N LEU A 384 -0.21 -22.38 -45.56
CA LEU A 384 1.10 -22.87 -45.94
C LEU A 384 1.02 -23.38 -47.39
N SER A 385 1.57 -22.62 -48.32
CA SER A 385 1.90 -23.11 -49.66
C SER A 385 2.97 -24.20 -49.53
N GLY A 386 2.59 -25.46 -49.78
CA GLY A 386 3.52 -26.58 -49.87
C GLY A 386 4.40 -26.49 -51.13
N PRO A 387 5.64 -27.01 -51.11
CA PRO A 387 6.48 -27.02 -52.30
C PRO A 387 6.03 -28.09 -53.30
N GLU A 388 6.03 -27.72 -54.57
CA GLU A 388 5.79 -28.56 -55.74
C GLU A 388 6.83 -29.71 -55.82
N GLU A 389 6.35 -30.94 -55.89
CA GLU A 389 7.13 -32.08 -56.40
C GLU A 389 7.22 -31.97 -57.93
N SER A 390 8.42 -31.66 -58.45
CA SER A 390 8.72 -31.85 -59.87
C SER A 390 9.36 -33.23 -60.08
N ALA A 391 8.71 -34.05 -60.89
CA ALA A 391 9.22 -35.33 -61.38
C ALA A 391 10.39 -35.16 -62.37
N ALA A 392 11.39 -36.06 -62.30
CA ALA A 392 12.13 -36.54 -63.47
C ALA A 392 12.98 -37.79 -63.14
N GLN A 393 12.61 -38.88 -63.83
CA GLN A 393 13.40 -40.06 -64.27
C GLN A 393 13.98 -41.03 -63.26
#